data_AF-A0A9X6NFU6-F1
#
_entry.id   AF-A0A9X6NFU6-F1
#
_cell.length_a   1.000
_cell.length_b   1.000
_cell.length_c   1.000
_cell.angle_alpha   90.00
_cell.angle_beta   90.00
_cell.angle_gamma   90.00
#
_symmetry.space_group_name_H-M   'P 1'
#
loop_
_entity.id
_entity.type
_entity.pdbx_description
1 polymer ?
#
loop_
_entity_poly.entity_id
_entity_poly.type
_entity_poly.pdbx_seq_one_letter_code
_entity_poly.pdbx_strand_id
1 'polypeptide(L)'
;MKSEMEDSSDSSSTERRKRKEKKAKKKAKKQKKSKKSSRDIDVESSVAPTPSDGSSSIADRLRLLAEPMCGPDLSLATMPEAVKPKGPMTKEQWEKHQTTLRKVHDPETGRTRLIRGDGEIMEEIVTRDMHIAINKSATKADGAFFETVLGLKRHK
;
A
#
# COMPACT_ATOMS: atom_id res chain seq x y z
N MET A 1 22.94 -45.01 -50.55
CA MET A 1 23.51 -44.94 -49.19
C MET A 1 22.50 -44.24 -48.30
N LYS A 2 22.37 -44.72 -47.07
CA LYS A 2 21.38 -44.37 -46.04
C LYS A 2 22.00 -43.32 -45.10
N SER A 3 21.14 -42.57 -44.37
CA SER A 3 21.42 -41.73 -43.18
C SER A 3 22.12 -40.36 -43.44
N GLU A 4 21.84 -39.23 -42.77
CA GLU A 4 21.30 -38.96 -41.42
C GLU A 4 20.47 -37.66 -41.37
N MET A 5 19.34 -37.70 -40.63
CA MET A 5 18.61 -36.53 -40.14
C MET A 5 19.13 -36.25 -38.72
N GLU A 6 19.79 -35.11 -38.51
CA GLU A 6 20.20 -34.62 -37.19
C GLU A 6 19.09 -33.74 -36.60
N ASP A 7 18.49 -34.20 -35.51
CA ASP A 7 17.48 -33.50 -34.71
C ASP A 7 18.16 -32.48 -33.79
N SER A 8 18.07 -31.20 -34.15
CA SER A 8 18.53 -30.08 -33.31
C SER A 8 17.33 -29.34 -32.72
N SER A 9 16.68 -29.90 -31.69
CA SER A 9 15.46 -29.26 -31.13
C SER A 9 15.29 -29.19 -29.60
N ASP A 10 16.25 -29.60 -28.74
CA ASP A 10 16.00 -29.68 -27.28
C ASP A 10 16.94 -28.86 -26.35
N SER A 11 17.34 -27.64 -26.71
CA SER A 11 18.05 -26.76 -25.73
C SER A 11 17.17 -25.67 -25.09
N SER A 12 16.04 -25.29 -25.71
CA SER A 12 15.21 -24.17 -25.21
C SER A 12 14.15 -24.59 -24.17
N SER A 13 13.77 -25.87 -24.17
CA SER A 13 12.72 -26.43 -23.32
C SER A 13 13.19 -26.62 -21.86
N THR A 14 14.43 -27.07 -21.69
CA THR A 14 15.03 -27.37 -20.37
C THR A 14 15.28 -26.10 -19.55
N GLU A 15 15.72 -25.02 -20.18
CA GLU A 15 15.98 -23.74 -19.50
C GLU A 15 14.68 -23.09 -19.00
N ARG A 16 13.62 -23.16 -19.81
CA ARG A 16 12.29 -22.64 -19.46
C ARG A 16 11.67 -23.40 -18.28
N ARG A 17 11.89 -24.72 -18.20
CA ARG A 17 11.47 -25.56 -17.06
C ARG A 17 12.22 -25.19 -15.77
N LYS A 18 13.55 -25.04 -15.83
CA LYS A 18 14.38 -24.61 -14.67
C LYS A 18 13.95 -23.24 -14.12
N ARG A 19 13.58 -22.28 -14.99
CA ARG A 19 13.11 -20.95 -14.57
C ARG A 19 11.74 -20.99 -13.89
N LYS A 20 10.83 -21.86 -14.34
CA LYS A 20 9.51 -22.06 -13.71
C LYS A 20 9.64 -22.68 -12.31
N GLU A 21 10.52 -23.66 -12.15
CA GLU A 21 10.74 -24.33 -10.87
C GLU A 21 11.34 -23.39 -9.79
N LYS A 22 12.33 -22.55 -10.17
CA LYS A 22 12.89 -21.53 -9.27
C LYS A 22 11.84 -20.52 -8.81
N LYS A 23 10.90 -20.12 -9.68
CA LYS A 23 9.80 -19.21 -9.32
C LYS A 23 8.81 -19.86 -8.34
N ALA A 24 8.49 -21.14 -8.52
CA ALA A 24 7.60 -21.87 -7.62
C ALA A 24 8.18 -22.00 -6.19
N LYS A 25 9.47 -22.35 -6.08
CA LYS A 25 10.18 -22.44 -4.78
C LYS A 25 10.19 -21.11 -4.01
N LYS A 26 10.36 -19.97 -4.71
CA LYS A 26 10.33 -18.63 -4.08
C LYS A 26 8.94 -18.26 -3.54
N LYS A 27 7.86 -18.62 -4.24
CA LYS A 27 6.48 -18.38 -3.78
C LYS A 27 6.13 -19.21 -2.54
N ALA A 28 6.53 -20.48 -2.51
CA ALA A 28 6.30 -21.36 -1.35
C ALA A 28 7.01 -20.86 -0.08
N LYS A 29 8.23 -20.31 -0.18
CA LYS A 29 8.96 -19.75 0.97
C LYS A 29 8.29 -18.49 1.53
N LYS A 30 7.68 -17.64 0.68
CA LYS A 30 6.95 -16.44 1.11
C LYS A 30 5.68 -16.77 1.90
N GLN A 31 4.92 -17.79 1.46
CA GLN A 31 3.70 -18.20 2.15
C GLN A 31 3.95 -18.89 3.50
N LYS A 32 5.09 -19.58 3.69
CA LYS A 32 5.46 -20.13 5.00
C LYS A 32 5.84 -19.05 6.03
N LYS A 33 6.42 -17.92 5.59
CA LYS A 33 6.82 -16.82 6.49
C LYS A 33 5.60 -16.04 7.02
N SER A 34 4.56 -15.84 6.19
CA SER A 34 3.35 -15.13 6.60
C SER A 34 2.44 -15.92 7.55
N LYS A 35 2.51 -17.27 7.54
CA LYS A 35 1.77 -18.13 8.48
C LYS A 35 2.43 -18.25 9.87
N LYS A 36 3.70 -17.88 10.00
CA LYS A 36 4.42 -17.90 11.30
C LYS A 36 4.12 -16.61 12.10
N SER A 37 3.96 -15.46 11.45
CA SER A 37 3.74 -14.17 12.12
C SER A 37 2.30 -13.90 12.55
N SER A 38 1.36 -14.79 12.23
CA SER A 38 -0.07 -14.62 12.57
C SER A 38 -0.51 -15.50 13.75
N ARG A 39 0.43 -16.11 14.49
CA ARG A 39 0.13 -16.96 15.65
C ARG A 39 0.52 -16.34 17.00
N ASP A 40 1.10 -15.14 17.00
CA ASP A 40 1.69 -14.52 18.20
C ASP A 40 0.87 -13.33 18.73
N ILE A 41 -0.42 -13.20 18.41
CA ILE A 41 -1.28 -12.09 18.87
C ILE A 41 -2.61 -12.64 19.42
N ASP A 42 -2.57 -13.26 20.60
CA ASP A 42 -3.77 -13.58 21.37
C ASP A 42 -3.40 -13.80 22.84
N VAL A 43 -3.18 -12.71 23.59
CA VAL A 43 -3.23 -12.71 25.07
C VAL A 43 -3.63 -11.33 25.60
N GLU A 44 -4.56 -11.34 26.56
CA GLU A 44 -4.80 -10.38 27.66
C GLU A 44 -5.79 -9.20 27.45
N SER A 45 -6.98 -9.34 28.02
CA SER A 45 -7.56 -8.31 28.92
C SER A 45 -8.78 -8.85 29.67
N SER A 46 -8.53 -9.54 30.78
CA SER A 46 -9.50 -9.76 31.86
C SER A 46 -9.37 -8.62 32.87
N VAL A 47 -10.43 -7.83 33.05
CA VAL A 47 -10.49 -6.78 34.09
C VAL A 47 -11.56 -7.14 35.11
N ALA A 48 -11.11 -7.30 36.37
CA ALA A 48 -11.92 -7.60 37.55
C ALA A 48 -12.73 -6.39 38.05
N PRO A 49 -13.83 -6.59 38.81
CA PRO A 49 -14.53 -5.50 39.49
C PRO A 49 -14.06 -5.34 40.94
N THR A 50 -13.82 -4.09 41.38
CA THR A 50 -13.58 -3.73 42.78
C THR A 50 -14.87 -3.25 43.47
N PRO A 51 -15.09 -3.53 44.77
CA PRO A 51 -16.27 -3.08 45.54
C PRO A 51 -15.98 -1.82 46.39
N SER A 52 -17.02 -1.32 47.08
CA SER A 52 -17.06 -0.27 48.16
C SER A 52 -17.17 1.18 47.65
N ASP A 53 -17.98 2.11 48.18
CA ASP A 53 -18.79 2.24 49.40
C ASP A 53 -19.94 3.23 49.14
N GLY A 54 -21.08 3.06 49.83
CA GLY A 54 -22.14 4.09 49.82
C GLY A 54 -23.51 3.57 50.24
N SER A 55 -23.74 3.45 51.55
CA SER A 55 -25.06 3.25 52.14
C SER A 55 -25.93 4.50 51.93
N SER A 56 -26.60 4.58 50.79
CA SER A 56 -27.73 5.49 50.57
C SER A 56 -29.01 4.68 50.74
N SER A 57 -29.85 5.10 51.71
CA SER A 57 -31.16 4.50 51.96
C SER A 57 -31.98 4.41 50.65
N ILE A 58 -32.67 3.29 50.44
CA ILE A 58 -33.51 3.04 49.25
C ILE A 58 -34.51 4.19 49.02
N ALA A 59 -34.99 4.81 50.11
CA ALA A 59 -35.90 5.94 50.07
C ALA A 59 -35.27 7.22 49.50
N ASP A 60 -33.98 7.46 49.75
CA ASP A 60 -33.26 8.61 49.21
C ASP A 60 -32.92 8.41 47.73
N ARG A 61 -32.65 7.17 47.33
CA ARG A 61 -32.47 6.80 45.91
C ARG A 61 -33.75 6.98 45.10
N LEU A 62 -34.91 6.67 45.68
CA LEU A 62 -36.21 6.80 45.00
C LEU A 62 -36.65 8.26 44.83
N ARG A 63 -36.32 9.14 45.79
CA ARG A 63 -36.58 10.59 45.70
C ARG A 63 -35.72 11.28 44.64
N LEU A 64 -34.45 10.88 44.49
CA LEU A 64 -33.55 11.36 43.44
C LEU A 64 -33.98 10.94 42.02
N LEU A 65 -34.77 9.87 41.88
CA LEU A 65 -35.34 9.44 40.60
C LEU A 65 -36.63 10.19 40.22
N ALA A 66 -37.25 10.90 41.17
CA ALA A 66 -38.57 11.51 41.02
C ALA A 66 -38.53 13.01 40.67
N GLU A 67 -37.36 13.64 40.65
CA GLU A 67 -37.21 14.92 39.97
C GLU A 67 -37.21 14.66 38.45
N PRO A 68 -37.92 15.48 37.64
CA PRO A 68 -37.66 15.53 36.21
C PRO A 68 -36.27 16.15 36.04
N MET A 69 -35.22 15.34 36.25
CA MET A 69 -33.91 15.59 35.71
C MET A 69 -34.09 15.62 34.20
N CYS A 70 -34.39 16.80 33.67
CA CYS A 70 -34.10 17.14 32.30
C CYS A 70 -32.58 17.11 32.19
N GLY A 71 -32.03 15.89 32.06
CA GLY A 71 -30.68 15.70 31.55
C GLY A 71 -30.58 16.39 30.19
N PRO A 72 -29.38 16.82 29.77
CA PRO A 72 -29.21 17.50 28.49
C PRO A 72 -29.95 16.71 27.40
N ASP A 73 -30.86 17.39 26.71
CA ASP A 73 -31.72 16.79 25.69
C ASP A 73 -30.84 16.03 24.70
N LEU A 74 -30.88 14.70 24.77
CA LEU A 74 -30.10 13.82 23.89
C LEU A 74 -30.77 13.71 22.51
N SER A 75 -31.68 14.62 22.17
CA SER A 75 -32.21 14.74 20.82
C SER A 75 -31.05 14.90 19.83
N LEU A 76 -31.19 14.25 18.68
CA LEU A 76 -30.18 14.24 17.61
C LEU A 76 -29.80 15.66 17.15
N ALA A 77 -30.65 16.66 17.43
CA ALA A 77 -30.45 18.07 17.14
C ALA A 77 -29.52 18.80 18.13
N THR A 78 -29.39 18.31 19.37
CA THR A 78 -28.61 18.96 20.44
C THR A 78 -27.28 18.25 20.71
N MET A 79 -27.06 17.09 20.07
CA MET A 79 -25.77 16.41 20.09
C MET A 79 -24.71 17.25 19.37
N PRO A 80 -23.54 17.49 19.98
CA PRO A 80 -22.44 18.13 19.27
C PRO A 80 -22.09 17.25 18.05
N GLU A 81 -21.82 17.87 16.91
CA GLU A 81 -21.38 17.27 15.64
C GLU A 81 -20.16 16.32 15.80
N ALA A 82 -19.56 16.28 16.98
CA ALA A 82 -18.34 15.60 17.35
C ALA A 82 -18.51 14.17 17.93
N VAL A 83 -19.73 13.62 18.08
CA VAL A 83 -19.88 12.20 18.48
C VAL A 83 -19.58 11.30 17.28
N LYS A 84 -18.31 11.21 16.91
CA LYS A 84 -17.85 10.24 15.91
C LYS A 84 -18.08 8.83 16.46
N PRO A 85 -18.76 7.94 15.73
CA PRO A 85 -18.92 6.57 16.17
C PRO A 85 -17.53 5.95 16.37
N LYS A 86 -17.30 5.33 17.54
CA LYS A 86 -16.05 4.62 17.87
C LYS A 86 -15.88 3.29 17.11
N GLY A 87 -16.64 3.10 16.05
CA GLY A 87 -16.63 1.90 15.21
C GLY A 87 -15.53 1.93 14.16
N PRO A 88 -15.30 0.80 13.46
CA PRO A 88 -14.41 0.78 12.30
C PRO A 88 -14.91 1.75 11.24
N MET A 89 -13.97 2.31 10.49
CA MET A 89 -14.24 3.30 9.46
C MET A 89 -15.22 2.80 8.40
N THR A 90 -16.10 3.67 7.91
CA THR A 90 -17.00 3.31 6.80
C THR A 90 -16.22 3.23 5.48
N LYS A 91 -16.73 2.45 4.53
CA LYS A 91 -16.09 2.28 3.21
C LYS A 91 -15.86 3.62 2.50
N GLU A 92 -16.82 4.54 2.57
CA GLU A 92 -16.70 5.86 1.94
C GLU A 92 -15.59 6.70 2.57
N GLN A 93 -15.45 6.63 3.90
CA GLN A 93 -14.35 7.28 4.59
C GLN A 93 -13.02 6.67 4.13
N TRP A 94 -12.93 5.34 4.03
CA TRP A 94 -11.75 4.64 3.48
C TRP A 94 -11.37 5.09 2.08
N GLU A 95 -12.34 5.18 1.18
CA GLU A 95 -12.10 5.66 -0.17
C GLU A 95 -11.67 7.13 -0.22
N LYS A 96 -12.22 7.99 0.64
CA LYS A 96 -11.77 9.40 0.77
C LYS A 96 -10.30 9.49 1.19
N HIS A 97 -9.91 8.71 2.20
CA HIS A 97 -8.52 8.63 2.65
C HIS A 97 -7.60 8.13 1.53
N GLN A 98 -8.00 7.08 0.81
CA GLN A 98 -7.23 6.50 -0.29
C GLN A 98 -7.19 7.35 -1.56
N THR A 99 -8.17 8.23 -1.80
CA THR A 99 -8.21 9.09 -2.99
C THR A 99 -7.26 10.30 -2.87
N THR A 100 -6.85 10.65 -1.65
CA THR A 100 -6.01 11.82 -1.41
C THR A 100 -4.59 11.60 -1.95
N LEU A 101 -4.19 12.43 -2.92
CA LEU A 101 -2.84 12.43 -3.53
C LEU A 101 -2.03 13.64 -3.06
N ARG A 102 -0.81 13.42 -2.55
CA ARG A 102 0.12 14.47 -2.13
C ARG A 102 1.42 14.40 -2.91
N LYS A 103 1.89 15.51 -3.47
CA LYS A 103 3.23 15.61 -4.08
C LYS A 103 4.25 15.91 -2.99
N VAL A 104 5.18 14.98 -2.74
CA VAL A 104 6.22 15.10 -1.72
C VAL A 104 7.58 14.96 -2.38
N HIS A 105 8.47 15.89 -2.06
CA HIS A 105 9.85 15.84 -2.51
C HIS A 105 10.65 14.87 -1.64
N ASP A 106 11.37 13.94 -2.25
CA ASP A 106 12.27 13.03 -1.55
C ASP A 106 13.70 13.63 -1.51
N PRO A 107 14.21 14.03 -0.33
CA PRO A 107 15.52 14.67 -0.22
C PRO A 107 16.69 13.75 -0.57
N GLU A 108 16.54 12.42 -0.48
CA GLU A 108 17.64 11.49 -0.80
C GLU A 108 17.85 11.32 -2.30
N THR A 109 16.76 11.24 -3.07
CA THR A 109 16.81 11.00 -4.53
C THR A 109 16.61 12.26 -5.37
N GLY A 110 16.18 13.37 -4.75
CA GLY A 110 15.83 14.61 -5.43
C GLY A 110 14.58 14.51 -6.33
N ARG A 111 13.83 13.41 -6.24
CA ARG A 111 12.63 13.17 -7.07
C ARG A 111 11.37 13.61 -6.35
N THR A 112 10.41 14.11 -7.10
CA THR A 112 9.05 14.35 -6.60
C THR A 112 8.26 13.05 -6.69
N ARG A 113 7.79 12.55 -5.55
CA ARG A 113 6.95 11.35 -5.43
C ARG A 113 5.51 11.76 -5.17
N LEU A 114 4.55 11.09 -5.78
CA LEU A 114 3.15 11.20 -5.37
C LEU A 114 2.91 10.18 -4.24
N ILE A 115 2.27 10.59 -3.16
CA ILE A 115 1.90 9.71 -2.05
C ILE A 115 0.38 9.63 -2.03
N ARG A 116 -0.15 8.41 -2.12
CA ARG A 116 -1.58 8.10 -2.02
C ARG A 116 -1.92 7.66 -0.59
N GLY A 117 -2.97 8.26 -0.02
CA GLY A 117 -3.51 7.92 1.29
C GLY A 117 -2.44 7.77 2.37
N ASP A 118 -2.38 6.56 2.96
CA ASP A 118 -1.58 6.24 4.15
C ASP A 118 -0.10 5.92 3.87
N GLY A 119 0.38 6.08 2.62
CA GLY A 119 1.80 5.96 2.30
C GLY A 119 2.16 5.16 1.06
N GLU A 120 1.21 4.82 0.19
CA GLU A 120 1.55 4.22 -1.10
C GLU A 120 2.28 5.25 -1.98
N ILE A 121 3.52 4.94 -2.35
CA ILE A 121 4.32 5.78 -3.23
C ILE A 121 3.92 5.50 -4.67
N MET A 122 3.35 6.50 -5.33
CA MET A 122 3.12 6.55 -6.76
C MET A 122 4.19 7.41 -7.43
N GLU A 123 4.70 6.93 -8.56
CA GLU A 123 5.57 7.72 -9.43
C GLU A 123 4.75 8.25 -10.60
N GLU A 124 4.95 9.52 -10.94
CA GLU A 124 4.39 10.10 -12.16
C GLU A 124 5.17 9.54 -13.35
N ILE A 125 4.46 8.92 -14.30
CA ILE A 125 5.08 8.52 -15.57
C ILE A 125 5.48 9.80 -16.30
N VAL A 126 6.69 9.80 -16.85
CA VAL A 126 7.24 10.90 -17.64
C VAL A 126 6.29 11.25 -18.79
N THR A 127 6.04 12.55 -19.03
CA THR A 127 5.21 13.00 -20.15
C THR A 127 5.80 12.55 -21.49
N ARG A 128 4.97 12.49 -22.53
CA ARG A 128 5.40 12.06 -23.87
C ARG A 128 6.60 12.86 -24.37
N ASP A 129 6.58 14.19 -24.19
CA ASP A 129 7.63 15.08 -24.67
C ASP A 129 8.94 14.87 -23.90
N MET A 130 8.85 14.70 -22.58
CA MET A 130 10.00 14.37 -21.75
C MET A 130 10.57 12.98 -22.09
N HIS A 131 9.72 12.00 -22.37
CA HIS A 131 10.17 10.67 -22.78
C HIS A 131 10.95 10.72 -24.11
N ILE A 132 10.45 11.51 -25.07
CA ILE A 132 11.16 11.78 -26.33
C ILE A 132 12.50 12.48 -26.05
N ALA A 133 12.54 13.48 -25.16
CA ALA A 133 13.76 14.20 -24.81
C ALA A 133 14.80 13.29 -24.14
N ILE A 134 14.38 12.43 -23.21
CA ILE A 134 15.23 11.45 -22.56
C ILE A 134 15.82 10.50 -23.60
N ASN A 135 15.00 9.94 -24.48
CA ASN A 135 15.48 9.04 -25.54
C ASN A 135 16.48 9.72 -26.47
N LYS A 136 16.17 10.95 -26.90
CA LYS A 136 17.10 11.76 -27.71
C LYS A 136 18.43 12.00 -26.98
N SER A 137 18.38 12.32 -25.68
CA SER A 137 19.58 12.57 -24.89
C SER A 137 20.41 11.29 -24.70
N ALA A 138 19.75 10.16 -24.46
CA ALA A 138 20.39 8.87 -24.25
C ALA A 138 21.08 8.35 -25.52
N THR A 139 20.45 8.51 -26.69
CA THR A 139 21.01 8.03 -27.96
C THR A 139 21.92 9.04 -28.67
N LYS A 140 22.09 10.27 -28.13
CA LYS A 140 22.91 11.32 -28.75
C LYS A 140 24.37 10.89 -28.93
N ALA A 141 24.94 10.22 -27.93
CA ALA A 141 26.32 9.75 -27.98
C ALA A 141 26.50 8.62 -29.00
N ASP A 142 25.57 7.66 -29.01
CA ASP A 142 25.54 6.55 -29.95
C ASP A 142 25.44 7.06 -31.40
N GLY A 143 24.55 8.02 -31.66
CA GLY A 143 24.41 8.64 -32.98
C GLY A 143 25.71 9.26 -33.47
N ALA A 144 26.40 10.01 -32.61
CA ALA A 144 27.69 10.62 -32.96
C ALA A 144 28.77 9.55 -33.24
N PHE A 145 28.78 8.46 -32.48
CA PHE A 145 29.70 7.34 -32.70
C PHE A 145 29.43 6.67 -34.06
N PHE A 146 28.19 6.29 -34.36
CA PHE A 146 27.85 5.66 -35.64
C PHE A 146 28.06 6.58 -36.84
N GLU A 147 27.82 7.89 -36.72
CA GLU A 147 28.15 8.87 -37.77
C GLU A 147 29.64 8.88 -38.12
N THR A 148 30.51 8.74 -37.12
CA THR A 148 31.96 8.66 -37.34
C THR A 148 32.39 7.31 -37.92
N VAL A 149 31.87 6.21 -37.38
CA VAL A 149 32.20 4.84 -37.82
C VAL A 149 31.74 4.58 -39.25
N LEU A 150 30.55 5.07 -39.62
CA LEU A 150 29.99 4.90 -40.95
C LEU A 150 30.50 5.94 -41.96
N GLY A 151 31.36 6.88 -41.53
CA GLY A 151 31.93 7.91 -42.42
C GLY A 151 30.91 8.92 -42.96
N LEU A 152 29.73 9.05 -42.32
CA LEU A 152 28.66 9.96 -42.75
C LEU A 152 28.96 11.43 -42.39
N LYS A 153 29.90 11.67 -41.49
CA LYS A 153 30.42 13.02 -41.19
C LYS A 153 31.31 13.51 -42.34
N ARG A 154 30.69 14.18 -43.30
CA ARG A 154 31.41 14.95 -44.32
C ARG A 154 32.07 16.15 -43.64
N HIS A 155 33.40 16.20 -43.63
CA HIS A 155 34.12 17.43 -43.32
C HIS A 155 33.72 18.49 -44.35
N LYS A 156 33.29 19.66 -43.87
CA LYS A 156 32.93 20.82 -44.69
C LYS A 156 34.04 21.86 -44.56
#